data_AF-A0A1G8CI61-F1
#
_entry.id   AF-A0A1G8CI61-F1
#
_cell.length_a   1.000
_cell.length_b   1.000
_cell.length_c   1.000
_cell.angle_alpha   90.00
_cell.angle_beta   90.00
_cell.angle_gamma   90.00
#
_symmetry.space_group_name_H-M   'P 1'
#
loop_
_entity.id
_entity.type
_entity.pdbx_description
1 polymer ?
#
loop_
_entity_poly.entity_id
_entity_poly.type
_entity_poly.pdbx_seq_one_letter_code
_entity_poly.pdbx_strand_id
1 'polypeptide(L)'
;MTKQEVELIIFKVSAEGQDAIHMKIYKNGTTCRYGVGGLPQLGISGMSFFNSSKFFDAIIAKVPDEVLESPSMYEEETPNGSLEYVIAFYGVSKNGDTGERAEWTKSTGIRLRLDRRTQFRHPMLSLADSLTMDATELTNEWYFDVVLNARYNVLSSTLPQETIITQPKTEAEIHQHFEWYINQMMTSSRKWSMANFGENKTYGREGRSYKGDVQQDDKSFAINFSPLNDSTAPADKKPWWKVW
;
A
#
# COMPACT_ATOMS: atom_id res chain seq x y z
N MET A 1 11.43 23.71 2.87
CA MET A 1 12.43 22.79 2.29
C MET A 1 12.17 22.69 0.80
N THR A 2 13.16 22.31 0.01
CA THR A 2 13.03 22.07 -1.43
C THR A 2 12.73 20.60 -1.69
N LYS A 3 12.20 20.26 -2.88
CA LYS A 3 11.98 18.87 -3.30
C LYS A 3 13.24 18.02 -3.24
N GLN A 4 14.38 18.61 -3.57
CA GLN A 4 15.68 17.92 -3.59
C GLN A 4 16.14 17.52 -2.18
N GLU A 5 15.77 18.31 -1.17
CA GLU A 5 16.06 18.03 0.23
C GLU A 5 15.18 16.91 0.81
N VAL A 6 14.03 16.57 0.21
CA VAL A 6 13.14 15.53 0.73
C VAL A 6 13.76 14.14 0.55
N GLU A 7 13.71 13.32 1.59
CA GLU A 7 14.20 11.93 1.57
C GLU A 7 13.14 10.91 1.98
N LEU A 8 12.04 11.35 2.59
CA LEU A 8 10.91 10.49 2.98
C LEU A 8 9.59 11.23 2.81
N ILE A 9 8.62 10.54 2.24
CA ILE A 9 7.21 10.93 2.18
C ILE A 9 6.39 9.92 2.97
N ILE A 10 5.58 10.40 3.91
CA ILE A 10 4.63 9.59 4.66
C ILE A 10 3.21 9.98 4.26
N PHE A 11 2.37 8.99 3.97
CA PHE A 11 0.94 9.14 3.80
C PHE A 11 0.23 8.38 4.91
N LYS A 12 -0.76 9.00 5.54
CA LYS A 12 -1.67 8.35 6.47
C LYS A 12 -3.07 8.91 6.29
N VAL A 13 -4.05 8.01 6.20
CA VAL A 13 -5.47 8.37 6.30
C VAL A 13 -6.07 7.52 7.41
N SER A 14 -6.71 8.18 8.37
CA SER A 14 -7.39 7.52 9.48
C SER A 14 -8.84 7.96 9.57
N ALA A 15 -9.73 7.05 9.96
CA ALA A 15 -11.11 7.36 10.29
C ALA A 15 -11.43 6.76 11.66
N GLU A 16 -11.96 7.59 12.56
CA GLU A 16 -12.31 7.20 13.94
C GLU A 16 -11.16 6.50 14.69
N GLY A 17 -9.93 6.93 14.43
CA GLY A 17 -8.71 6.38 15.06
C GLY A 17 -8.19 5.07 14.45
N GLN A 18 -8.87 4.52 13.43
CA GLN A 18 -8.36 3.39 12.65
C GLN A 18 -7.67 3.87 11.38
N ASP A 19 -6.54 3.26 11.05
CA ASP A 19 -5.79 3.62 9.86
C ASP A 19 -6.34 2.87 8.65
N ALA A 20 -6.88 3.61 7.69
CA ALA A 20 -7.34 3.08 6.41
C ALA A 20 -6.16 2.83 5.45
N ILE A 21 -5.13 3.66 5.55
CA ILE A 21 -3.85 3.47 4.89
C ILE A 21 -2.74 4.16 5.67
N HIS A 22 -1.56 3.54 5.67
CA HIS A 22 -0.32 4.18 6.05
C HIS A 22 0.80 3.71 5.13
N MET A 23 1.56 4.66 4.61
CA MET A 23 2.61 4.42 3.64
C MET A 23 3.81 5.28 3.95
N LYS A 24 5.01 4.71 3.82
CA LYS A 24 6.28 5.42 3.84
C LYS A 24 7.00 5.14 2.54
N ILE A 25 7.41 6.18 1.82
CA ILE A 25 8.18 6.07 0.58
C ILE A 25 9.49 6.83 0.79
N TYR A 26 10.60 6.10 0.86
CA TYR A 26 11.94 6.65 0.98
C TYR A 26 12.55 6.88 -0.39
N LYS A 27 13.35 7.94 -0.52
CA LYS A 27 14.06 8.29 -1.76
C LYS A 27 15.02 7.21 -2.25
N ASN A 28 15.60 6.42 -1.35
CA ASN A 28 16.47 5.29 -1.70
C ASN A 28 15.71 4.07 -2.26
N GLY A 29 14.36 4.11 -2.28
CA GLY A 29 13.52 3.02 -2.76
C GLY A 29 12.99 2.08 -1.69
N THR A 30 13.28 2.31 -0.40
CA THR A 30 12.54 1.61 0.67
C THR A 30 11.09 2.06 0.65
N THR A 31 10.15 1.12 0.61
CA THR A 31 8.71 1.41 0.63
C THR A 31 8.02 0.54 1.67
N CYS A 32 7.28 1.16 2.58
CA CYS A 32 6.48 0.49 3.60
C CYS A 32 5.00 0.81 3.37
N ARG A 33 4.11 -0.17 3.51
CA ARG A 33 2.67 0.06 3.38
C ARG A 33 1.85 -0.94 4.19
N TYR A 34 0.76 -0.46 4.76
CA TYR A 34 -0.43 -1.25 5.00
C TYR A 34 -1.69 -0.46 4.62
N GLY A 35 -2.76 -1.19 4.30
CA GLY A 35 -4.03 -0.59 3.95
C GLY A 35 -4.14 -0.16 2.48
N VAL A 36 -5.37 0.08 2.07
CA VAL A 36 -5.73 0.49 0.70
C VAL A 36 -6.70 1.68 0.70
N GLY A 37 -6.87 2.36 1.84
CA GLY A 37 -7.75 3.51 1.97
C GLY A 37 -9.18 3.15 2.38
N GLY A 38 -9.45 1.89 2.71
CA GLY A 38 -10.72 1.41 3.27
C GLY A 38 -10.59 0.98 4.74
N LEU A 39 -11.74 0.72 5.37
CA LEU A 39 -11.83 0.12 6.71
C LEU A 39 -12.51 -1.26 6.63
N PRO A 40 -12.28 -2.17 7.58
CA PRO A 40 -11.42 -2.05 8.77
C PRO A 40 -9.91 -2.02 8.44
N GLN A 41 -9.07 -1.62 9.40
CA GLN A 41 -7.62 -1.61 9.23
C GLN A 41 -7.08 -3.00 8.84
N LEU A 42 -6.21 -3.04 7.82
CA LEU A 42 -5.54 -4.27 7.41
C LEU A 42 -4.33 -4.57 8.31
N GLY A 43 -4.20 -5.83 8.73
CA GLY A 43 -3.12 -6.34 9.57
C GLY A 43 -1.96 -6.93 8.78
N ILE A 44 -2.04 -6.93 7.44
CA ILE A 44 -0.97 -7.33 6.54
C ILE A 44 -0.21 -6.08 6.09
N SER A 45 1.09 -6.02 6.34
CA SER A 45 1.97 -4.94 5.92
C SER A 45 3.20 -5.47 5.21
N GLY A 46 3.77 -4.65 4.33
CA GLY A 46 4.98 -4.96 3.60
C GLY A 46 6.00 -3.83 3.70
N MET A 47 7.27 -4.20 3.76
CA MET A 47 8.41 -3.31 3.57
C MET A 47 9.34 -3.93 2.53
N SER A 48 9.59 -3.23 1.43
CA SER A 48 10.45 -3.70 0.34
C SER A 48 11.54 -2.68 0.01
N PHE A 49 12.67 -3.18 -0.47
CA PHE A 49 13.85 -2.40 -0.85
C PHE A 49 14.04 -2.45 -2.36
N PHE A 50 13.50 -1.47 -3.08
CA PHE A 50 13.56 -1.46 -4.55
C PHE A 50 14.90 -0.97 -5.09
N ASN A 51 15.76 -0.37 -4.25
CA ASN A 51 17.01 0.28 -4.65
C ASN A 51 16.82 1.25 -5.84
N SER A 52 15.64 1.89 -5.90
CA SER A 52 15.19 2.77 -6.96
C SER A 52 14.22 3.79 -6.41
N SER A 53 14.41 5.06 -6.74
CA SER A 53 13.56 6.17 -6.35
C SER A 53 12.24 6.25 -7.13
N LYS A 54 11.91 5.28 -7.99
CA LYS A 54 10.79 5.38 -8.96
C LYS A 54 9.45 5.82 -8.36
N PHE A 55 9.09 5.30 -7.18
CA PHE A 55 7.84 5.67 -6.50
C PHE A 55 7.95 7.05 -5.85
N PHE A 56 9.10 7.34 -5.24
CA PHE A 56 9.37 8.62 -4.62
C PHE A 56 9.34 9.76 -5.65
N ASP A 57 10.07 9.61 -6.76
CA ASP A 57 10.21 10.62 -7.81
C ASP A 57 8.87 10.94 -8.47
N ALA A 58 8.06 9.89 -8.74
CA ALA A 58 6.73 10.04 -9.32
C ALA A 58 5.78 10.84 -8.40
N ILE A 59 5.92 10.70 -7.08
CA ILE A 59 5.10 11.41 -6.10
C ILE A 59 5.61 12.82 -5.84
N ILE A 60 6.91 13.00 -5.54
CA ILE A 60 7.47 14.31 -5.19
C ILE A 60 7.34 15.31 -6.36
N ALA A 61 7.34 14.84 -7.60
CA ALA A 61 7.10 15.67 -8.78
C ALA A 61 5.73 16.36 -8.76
N LYS A 62 4.72 15.74 -8.15
CA LYS A 62 3.35 16.25 -8.07
C LYS A 62 3.12 17.18 -6.87
N VAL A 63 4.07 17.25 -5.93
CA VAL A 63 3.94 18.08 -4.73
C VAL A 63 4.18 19.55 -5.10
N PRO A 64 3.28 20.48 -4.77
CA PRO A 64 3.55 21.91 -4.93
C PRO A 64 4.64 22.38 -3.98
N ASP A 65 5.49 23.32 -4.41
CA ASP A 65 6.62 23.78 -3.59
C ASP A 65 6.14 24.47 -2.30
N GLU A 66 4.97 25.12 -2.34
CA GLU A 66 4.36 25.81 -1.20
C GLU A 66 4.08 24.86 -0.02
N VAL A 67 3.76 23.59 -0.31
CA VAL A 67 3.55 22.55 0.72
C VAL A 67 4.85 22.22 1.46
N LEU A 68 5.99 22.39 0.79
CA LEU A 68 7.30 22.13 1.36
C LEU A 68 7.87 23.33 2.12
N GLU A 69 7.36 24.54 1.86
CA GLU A 69 7.81 25.75 2.53
C GLU A 69 7.35 25.85 3.98
N SER A 70 6.09 25.50 4.25
CA SER A 70 5.50 25.59 5.59
C SER A 70 4.43 24.52 5.84
N PRO A 71 4.24 24.07 7.10
CA PRO A 71 3.24 23.07 7.42
C PRO A 71 1.83 23.66 7.25
N SER A 72 0.96 22.91 6.58
CA SER A 72 -0.46 23.23 6.41
C SER A 72 -1.29 22.39 7.38
N MET A 73 -1.92 23.04 8.36
CA MET A 73 -2.74 22.35 9.36
C MET A 73 -4.16 22.90 9.37
N TYR A 74 -5.14 22.01 9.41
CA TYR A 74 -6.54 22.33 9.62
C TYR A 74 -7.17 21.30 10.55
N GLU A 75 -7.93 21.78 11.53
CA GLU A 75 -8.63 20.95 12.51
C GLU A 75 -9.98 21.60 12.83
N GLU A 76 -11.04 20.81 12.81
CA GLU A 76 -12.39 21.19 13.25
C GLU A 76 -12.93 20.20 14.29
N GLU A 77 -14.00 20.59 14.99
CA GLU A 77 -14.70 19.67 15.87
C GLU A 77 -15.35 18.54 15.06
N THR A 78 -15.25 17.30 15.56
CA THR A 78 -15.69 16.10 14.83
C THR A 78 -16.82 15.34 15.55
N PRO A 79 -17.99 15.96 15.83
CA PRO A 79 -19.09 15.30 16.54
C PRO A 79 -19.68 14.10 15.80
N ASN A 80 -19.50 13.99 14.48
CA ASN A 80 -19.98 12.87 13.66
C ASN A 80 -18.88 11.85 13.35
N GLY A 81 -17.79 11.87 14.10
CA GLY A 81 -16.59 11.08 13.83
C GLY A 81 -15.58 11.83 12.98
N SER A 82 -14.32 11.42 13.11
CA SER A 82 -13.16 12.10 12.49
C SER A 82 -12.65 11.37 11.26
N LEU A 83 -12.28 12.12 10.24
CA LEU A 83 -11.45 11.71 9.11
C LEU A 83 -10.17 12.56 9.14
N GLU A 84 -9.01 11.92 9.21
CA GLU A 84 -7.72 12.61 9.25
C GLU A 84 -6.86 12.22 8.05
N TYR A 85 -6.37 13.22 7.33
CA TYR A 85 -5.33 13.08 6.30
C TYR A 85 -4.03 13.65 6.83
N VAL A 86 -2.94 12.87 6.72
CA VAL A 86 -1.58 13.31 7.02
C VAL A 86 -0.68 12.98 5.84
N ILE A 87 -0.03 14.01 5.30
CA ILE A 87 1.10 13.85 4.39
C ILE A 87 2.29 14.55 5.04
N ALA A 88 3.35 13.81 5.35
CA ALA A 88 4.55 14.38 5.96
C ALA A 88 5.76 14.21 5.04
N PHE A 89 6.57 15.26 4.94
CA PHE A 89 7.82 15.28 4.21
C PHE A 89 8.96 15.46 5.19
N TYR A 90 9.96 14.59 5.10
CA TYR A 90 11.17 14.68 5.91
C TYR A 90 12.36 14.97 5.01
N GLY A 91 13.16 15.95 5.43
CA GLY A 91 14.34 16.41 4.72
C GLY A 91 15.53 15.45 4.86
N VAL A 92 16.72 15.93 4.49
CA VAL A 92 17.96 15.15 4.58
C VAL A 92 18.22 14.65 6.00
N SER A 93 18.69 13.42 6.12
CA SER A 93 19.12 12.82 7.39
C SER A 93 20.40 13.47 7.96
N LYS A 94 20.39 13.85 9.24
CA LYS A 94 21.53 14.43 9.97
C LYS A 94 22.63 13.41 10.24
N ASN A 95 22.25 12.17 10.56
CA ASN A 95 23.16 11.09 10.93
C ASN A 95 23.56 10.22 9.73
N GLY A 96 23.07 10.53 8.52
CA GLY A 96 23.36 9.77 7.31
C GLY A 96 22.57 8.46 7.16
N ASP A 97 21.74 8.13 8.15
CA ASP A 97 20.86 6.95 8.09
C ASP A 97 19.69 7.20 7.14
N THR A 98 19.32 6.19 6.36
CA THR A 98 18.13 6.19 5.50
C THR A 98 17.16 5.12 6.01
N GLY A 99 16.22 5.49 6.88
CA GLY A 99 15.27 4.53 7.47
C GLY A 99 14.63 5.02 8.77
N GLU A 100 14.13 4.08 9.59
CA GLU A 100 13.49 4.38 10.88
C GLU A 100 14.46 4.98 11.93
N ARG A 101 15.77 4.86 11.74
CA ARG A 101 16.81 5.45 12.60
C ARG A 101 17.29 6.84 12.14
N ALA A 102 16.77 7.32 11.02
CA ALA A 102 17.17 8.61 10.47
C ALA A 102 16.77 9.76 11.39
N GLU A 103 17.72 10.66 11.63
CA GLU A 103 17.47 11.90 12.34
C GLU A 103 17.24 13.02 11.34
N TRP A 104 15.98 13.34 11.06
CA TRP A 104 15.65 14.26 9.98
C TRP A 104 16.05 15.71 10.31
N THR A 105 16.66 16.40 9.34
CA THR A 105 17.04 17.81 9.48
C THR A 105 15.85 18.74 9.63
N LYS A 106 14.78 18.46 8.88
CA LYS A 106 13.56 19.27 8.76
C LYS A 106 12.37 18.35 8.53
N SER A 107 11.19 18.80 8.93
CA SER A 107 9.91 18.20 8.55
C SER A 107 8.88 19.28 8.21
N THR A 108 7.97 18.95 7.31
CA THR A 108 6.78 19.76 6.96
C THR A 108 5.68 18.83 6.46
N GLY A 109 4.51 19.35 6.14
CA GLY A 109 3.44 18.53 5.59
C GLY A 109 2.07 19.14 5.65
N ILE A 110 1.08 18.30 5.35
CA ILE A 110 -0.33 18.59 5.42
C ILE A 110 -0.95 17.72 6.52
N ARG A 111 -1.69 18.33 7.44
CA ARG A 111 -2.55 17.61 8.40
C ARG A 111 -3.94 18.22 8.36
N LEU A 112 -4.93 17.45 7.92
CA LEU A 112 -6.33 17.85 7.89
C LEU A 112 -7.12 16.90 8.78
N ARG A 113 -7.70 17.40 9.87
CA ARG A 113 -8.65 16.64 10.70
C ARG A 113 -10.04 17.21 10.51
N LEU A 114 -10.92 16.39 9.95
CA LEU A 114 -12.24 16.78 9.45
C LEU A 114 -13.34 15.98 10.13
N ASP A 115 -14.51 16.58 10.29
CA ASP A 115 -15.74 15.88 10.60
C ASP A 115 -16.20 15.08 9.37
N ARG A 116 -16.81 13.90 9.56
CA ARG A 116 -17.32 13.09 8.44
C ARG A 116 -18.41 13.80 7.62
N ARG A 117 -19.03 14.85 8.14
CA ARG A 117 -20.01 15.70 7.45
C ARG A 117 -19.47 17.10 7.15
N THR A 118 -18.15 17.26 7.12
CA THR A 118 -17.48 18.54 6.86
C THR A 118 -18.02 19.24 5.61
N GLN A 119 -18.13 20.56 5.71
CA GLN A 119 -18.36 21.45 4.55
C GLN A 119 -17.05 22.09 4.08
N PHE A 120 -15.91 21.65 4.60
CA PHE A 120 -14.61 22.15 4.20
C PHE A 120 -14.37 21.89 2.70
N ARG A 121 -14.41 22.96 1.90
CA ARG A 121 -14.12 22.98 0.46
C ARG A 121 -12.82 23.75 0.25
N HIS A 122 -11.69 23.09 0.44
CA HIS A 122 -10.38 23.71 0.28
C HIS A 122 -9.49 22.90 -0.69
N PRO A 123 -8.71 23.54 -1.56
CA PRO A 123 -7.80 22.86 -2.48
C PRO A 123 -6.84 21.87 -1.80
N MET A 124 -6.43 22.14 -0.56
CA MET A 124 -5.57 21.23 0.21
C MET A 124 -6.18 19.86 0.50
N LEU A 125 -7.50 19.78 0.69
CA LEU A 125 -8.16 18.50 0.85
C LEU A 125 -8.08 17.68 -0.45
N SER A 126 -8.38 18.32 -1.58
CA SER A 126 -8.29 17.67 -2.90
C SER A 126 -6.85 17.25 -3.22
N LEU A 127 -5.86 18.07 -2.86
CA LEU A 127 -4.45 17.73 -3.02
C LEU A 127 -4.06 16.53 -2.15
N ALA A 128 -4.43 16.54 -0.86
CA ALA A 128 -4.08 15.47 0.06
C ALA A 128 -4.69 14.14 -0.35
N ASP A 129 -5.97 14.15 -0.76
CA ASP A 129 -6.65 12.97 -1.28
C ASP A 129 -5.99 12.48 -2.57
N SER A 130 -5.77 13.36 -3.55
CA SER A 130 -5.19 12.99 -4.85
C SER A 130 -3.78 12.42 -4.71
N LEU A 131 -2.90 13.06 -3.93
CA LEU A 131 -1.54 12.55 -3.71
C LEU A 131 -1.54 11.19 -3.01
N THR A 132 -2.42 10.99 -2.02
CA THR A 132 -2.56 9.71 -1.32
C THR A 132 -3.05 8.62 -2.28
N MET A 133 -4.06 8.92 -3.10
CA MET A 133 -4.60 7.97 -4.08
C MET A 133 -3.56 7.63 -5.15
N ASP A 134 -2.81 8.61 -5.64
CA ASP A 134 -1.74 8.39 -6.62
C ASP A 134 -0.64 7.49 -6.03
N ALA A 135 -0.22 7.73 -4.77
CA ALA A 135 0.76 6.88 -4.08
C ALA A 135 0.23 5.46 -3.88
N THR A 136 -1.06 5.33 -3.55
CA THR A 136 -1.76 4.05 -3.41
C THR A 136 -1.77 3.28 -4.73
N GLU A 137 -2.15 3.94 -5.83
CA GLU A 137 -2.19 3.34 -7.16
C GLU A 137 -0.81 2.87 -7.63
N LEU A 138 0.22 3.73 -7.50
CA LEU A 138 1.60 3.39 -7.87
C LEU A 138 2.15 2.17 -7.12
N THR A 139 1.65 1.91 -5.92
CA THR A 139 2.14 0.84 -5.05
C THR A 139 1.17 -0.35 -4.95
N ASN A 140 0.02 -0.31 -5.63
CA ASN A 140 -1.02 -1.35 -5.51
C ASN A 140 -0.55 -2.71 -6.03
N GLU A 141 0.11 -2.74 -7.19
CA GLU A 141 0.62 -3.98 -7.77
C GLU A 141 1.63 -4.68 -6.84
N TRP A 142 2.51 -3.92 -6.21
CA TRP A 142 3.46 -4.44 -5.24
C TRP A 142 2.76 -4.90 -3.95
N TYR A 143 1.86 -4.09 -3.41
CA TYR A 143 1.17 -4.41 -2.17
C TYR A 143 0.23 -5.62 -2.34
N PHE A 144 -0.32 -5.83 -3.54
CA PHE A 144 -1.02 -7.06 -3.91
C PHE A 144 -0.13 -8.29 -3.77
N ASP A 145 1.12 -8.25 -4.26
CA ASP A 145 2.07 -9.35 -4.11
C ASP A 145 2.42 -9.62 -2.63
N VAL A 146 2.54 -8.59 -1.81
CA VAL A 146 2.72 -8.72 -0.35
C VAL A 146 1.54 -9.46 0.27
N VAL A 147 0.31 -9.09 -0.08
CA VAL A 147 -0.90 -9.71 0.44
C VAL A 147 -1.04 -11.17 -0.03
N LEU A 148 -0.70 -11.46 -1.29
CA LEU A 148 -0.69 -12.84 -1.80
C LEU A 148 0.35 -13.70 -1.10
N ASN A 149 1.56 -13.16 -0.88
CA ASN A 149 2.58 -13.88 -0.12
C ASN A 149 2.10 -14.18 1.29
N ALA A 150 1.51 -13.20 1.98
CA ALA A 150 0.97 -13.40 3.31
C ALA A 150 -0.12 -14.51 3.37
N ARG A 151 -1.05 -14.52 2.40
CA ARG A 151 -2.18 -15.46 2.36
C ARG A 151 -1.81 -16.85 1.84
N TYR A 152 -0.96 -16.94 0.83
CA TYR A 152 -0.72 -18.17 0.08
C TYR A 152 0.72 -18.68 0.16
N ASN A 153 1.60 -17.96 0.85
CA ASN A 153 3.04 -18.24 0.93
C ASN A 153 3.67 -18.39 -0.46
N VAL A 154 3.34 -17.45 -1.36
CA VAL A 154 3.83 -17.40 -2.74
C VAL A 154 4.68 -16.14 -2.93
N LEU A 155 5.90 -16.32 -3.44
CA LEU A 155 6.82 -15.22 -3.71
C LEU A 155 6.69 -14.78 -5.17
N SER A 156 6.15 -13.58 -5.41
CA SER A 156 6.12 -12.97 -6.75
C SER A 156 7.54 -12.71 -7.27
N SER A 157 7.77 -12.94 -8.57
CA SER A 157 9.04 -12.66 -9.25
C SER A 157 9.42 -11.17 -9.28
N THR A 158 8.48 -10.28 -9.01
CA THR A 158 8.70 -8.82 -8.94
C THR A 158 8.83 -8.31 -7.50
N LEU A 159 8.62 -9.16 -6.49
CA LEU A 159 8.79 -8.79 -5.10
C LEU A 159 10.28 -8.88 -4.72
N PRO A 160 10.91 -7.79 -4.21
CA PRO A 160 12.31 -7.84 -3.78
C PRO A 160 12.56 -8.96 -2.76
N GLN A 161 13.70 -9.64 -2.84
CA GLN A 161 14.00 -10.80 -1.98
C GLN A 161 14.07 -10.42 -0.50
N GLU A 162 14.55 -9.21 -0.20
CA GLU A 162 14.66 -8.68 1.15
C GLU A 162 13.34 -8.11 1.70
N THR A 163 12.22 -8.38 1.04
CA THR A 163 10.91 -7.91 1.50
C THR A 163 10.54 -8.52 2.85
N ILE A 164 10.19 -7.65 3.79
CA ILE A 164 9.69 -8.03 5.11
C ILE A 164 8.18 -7.88 5.12
N ILE A 165 7.48 -8.97 5.43
CA ILE A 165 6.02 -9.01 5.55
C ILE A 165 5.67 -9.20 7.02
N THR A 166 4.79 -8.34 7.53
CA THR A 166 4.17 -8.53 8.85
C THR A 166 2.71 -8.87 8.63
N GLN A 167 2.23 -9.89 9.34
CA GLN A 167 0.86 -10.39 9.21
C GLN A 167 0.36 -10.93 10.56
N PRO A 168 -0.95 -11.17 10.70
CA PRO A 168 -1.48 -11.87 11.87
C PRO A 168 -0.85 -13.25 12.08
N LYS A 169 -0.96 -13.79 13.29
CA LYS A 169 -0.27 -15.03 13.66
C LYS A 169 -1.01 -16.29 13.22
N THR A 170 -2.33 -16.21 13.09
CA THR A 170 -3.16 -17.37 12.78
C THR A 170 -3.66 -17.32 11.34
N GLU A 171 -3.85 -18.50 10.74
CA GLU A 171 -4.36 -18.62 9.37
C GLU A 171 -5.78 -18.04 9.22
N ALA A 172 -6.61 -18.14 10.26
CA ALA A 172 -7.96 -17.57 10.26
C ALA A 172 -7.92 -16.02 10.19
N GLU A 173 -7.05 -15.38 10.97
CA GLU A 173 -6.87 -13.93 10.92
C GLU A 173 -6.27 -13.48 9.60
N ILE A 174 -5.26 -14.19 9.07
CA ILE A 174 -4.67 -13.90 7.76
C ILE A 174 -5.75 -13.96 6.67
N HIS A 175 -6.59 -15.00 6.70
CA HIS A 175 -7.70 -15.14 5.76
C HIS A 175 -8.71 -13.99 5.87
N GLN A 176 -9.11 -13.61 7.08
CA GLN A 176 -10.02 -12.49 7.30
C GLN A 176 -9.45 -11.16 6.79
N HIS A 177 -8.18 -10.88 7.07
CA HIS A 177 -7.52 -9.66 6.56
C HIS A 177 -7.36 -9.67 5.04
N PHE A 178 -7.15 -10.84 4.44
CA PHE A 178 -7.18 -10.99 3.00
C PHE A 178 -8.58 -10.69 2.41
N GLU A 179 -9.65 -11.19 3.02
CA GLU A 179 -11.02 -10.87 2.60
C GLU A 179 -11.33 -9.38 2.72
N TRP A 180 -10.90 -8.74 3.81
CA TRP A 180 -11.02 -7.28 3.96
C TRP A 180 -10.27 -6.52 2.89
N TYR A 181 -9.03 -6.94 2.59
CA TYR A 181 -8.26 -6.36 1.49
C TYR A 181 -9.03 -6.45 0.16
N ILE A 182 -9.49 -7.65 -0.22
CA ILE A 182 -10.24 -7.85 -1.46
C ILE A 182 -11.51 -6.98 -1.47
N ASN A 183 -12.30 -6.99 -0.41
CA ASN A 183 -13.53 -6.19 -0.33
C ASN A 183 -13.24 -4.69 -0.48
N GLN A 184 -12.18 -4.18 0.15
CA GLN A 184 -11.79 -2.76 0.02
C GLN A 184 -11.29 -2.42 -1.39
N MET A 185 -10.54 -3.31 -2.03
CA MET A 185 -10.10 -3.13 -3.41
C MET A 185 -11.28 -3.13 -4.39
N MET A 186 -12.22 -4.07 -4.22
CA MET A 186 -13.42 -4.24 -5.05
C MET A 186 -14.43 -3.10 -4.91
N THR A 187 -14.59 -2.55 -3.70
CA THR A 187 -15.55 -1.48 -3.42
C THR A 187 -14.98 -0.07 -3.54
N SER A 188 -13.68 0.05 -3.85
CA SER A 188 -13.02 1.32 -4.08
C SER A 188 -13.70 2.11 -5.21
N SER A 189 -13.89 3.41 -5.02
CA SER A 189 -14.45 4.30 -6.04
C SER A 189 -13.58 4.40 -7.30
N ARG A 190 -12.29 4.05 -7.19
CA ARG A 190 -11.34 3.98 -8.31
C ARG A 190 -11.47 2.71 -9.15
N LYS A 191 -12.26 1.72 -8.71
CA LYS A 191 -12.51 0.46 -9.42
C LYS A 191 -11.21 -0.23 -9.87
N TRP A 192 -10.30 -0.47 -8.92
CA TRP A 192 -9.02 -1.09 -9.23
C TRP A 192 -9.20 -2.50 -9.81
N SER A 193 -8.52 -2.77 -10.92
CA SER A 193 -8.48 -4.10 -11.55
C SER A 193 -7.29 -4.89 -11.00
N MET A 194 -7.54 -5.78 -10.04
CA MET A 194 -6.51 -6.70 -9.53
C MET A 194 -6.13 -7.76 -10.56
N ALA A 195 -6.96 -7.99 -11.58
CA ALA A 195 -6.64 -8.88 -12.69
C ALA A 195 -5.31 -8.50 -13.37
N ASN A 196 -5.05 -7.19 -13.46
CA ASN A 196 -3.86 -6.67 -14.12
C ASN A 196 -2.61 -6.78 -13.24
N PHE A 197 -2.76 -6.91 -11.91
CA PHE A 197 -1.62 -6.93 -10.99
C PHE A 197 -0.84 -8.24 -11.03
N GLY A 198 -1.42 -9.32 -11.57
CA GLY A 198 -0.74 -10.60 -11.76
C GLY A 198 -0.08 -10.76 -13.14
N GLU A 199 -0.30 -9.82 -14.06
CA GLU A 199 0.17 -9.95 -15.44
C GLU A 199 1.70 -10.01 -15.52
N ASN A 200 2.22 -10.90 -16.36
CA ASN A 200 3.66 -11.09 -16.58
C ASN A 200 4.48 -11.47 -15.33
N LYS A 201 3.83 -11.91 -14.25
CA LYS A 201 4.48 -12.39 -13.03
C LYS A 201 4.46 -13.91 -12.94
N THR A 202 5.47 -14.43 -12.25
CA THR A 202 5.49 -15.82 -11.79
C THR A 202 5.56 -15.83 -10.27
N TYR A 203 5.03 -16.87 -9.66
CA TYR A 203 4.92 -17.01 -8.22
C TYR A 203 5.67 -18.26 -7.79
N GLY A 204 6.68 -18.11 -6.94
CA GLY A 204 7.47 -19.21 -6.40
C GLY A 204 6.91 -19.73 -5.08
N ARG A 205 6.80 -21.05 -4.94
CA ARG A 205 6.47 -21.70 -3.65
C ARG A 205 7.08 -23.09 -3.61
N GLU A 206 7.75 -23.43 -2.50
CA GLU A 206 8.33 -24.77 -2.26
C GLU A 206 9.22 -25.26 -3.43
N GLY A 207 9.99 -24.35 -4.04
CA GLY A 207 10.87 -24.65 -5.17
C GLY A 207 10.18 -24.83 -6.53
N ARG A 208 8.86 -24.57 -6.62
CA ARG A 208 8.08 -24.61 -7.87
C ARG A 208 7.64 -23.21 -8.29
N SER A 209 7.44 -23.04 -9.60
CA SER A 209 6.94 -21.80 -10.19
C SER A 209 5.52 -21.96 -10.72
N TYR A 210 4.69 -20.98 -10.39
CA TYR A 210 3.28 -20.93 -10.73
C TYR A 210 2.96 -19.65 -11.51
N LYS A 211 1.92 -19.70 -12.33
CA LYS A 211 1.24 -18.54 -12.89
C LYS A 211 0.03 -18.22 -12.00
N GLY A 212 -0.14 -16.96 -11.65
CA GLY A 212 -1.35 -16.48 -10.98
C GLY A 212 -2.40 -16.09 -12.01
N ASP A 213 -3.56 -16.75 -11.98
CA ASP A 213 -4.72 -16.41 -12.79
C ASP A 213 -5.78 -15.77 -11.91
N VAL A 214 -5.90 -14.44 -12.00
CA VAL A 214 -6.90 -13.65 -11.27
C VAL A 214 -8.17 -13.55 -12.11
N GLN A 215 -9.30 -13.89 -11.51
CA GLN A 215 -10.63 -13.71 -12.05
C GLN A 215 -11.35 -12.67 -11.19
N GLN A 216 -11.80 -11.59 -11.80
CA GLN A 216 -12.48 -10.50 -11.13
C GLN A 216 -13.68 -10.07 -11.97
N ASP A 217 -14.84 -9.93 -11.32
CA ASP A 217 -16.02 -9.25 -11.84
C ASP A 217 -16.51 -8.23 -10.80
N ASP A 218 -17.60 -7.49 -11.06
CA ASP A 218 -18.09 -6.44 -10.15
C ASP A 218 -18.46 -6.93 -8.72
N LYS A 219 -18.60 -8.25 -8.50
CA LYS A 219 -19.09 -8.86 -7.26
C LYS A 219 -18.16 -9.93 -6.69
N SER A 220 -17.20 -10.42 -7.47
CA SER A 220 -16.38 -11.56 -7.08
C SER A 220 -14.91 -11.38 -7.44
N PHE A 221 -14.07 -12.02 -6.65
CA PHE A 221 -12.64 -12.14 -6.87
C PHE A 221 -12.22 -13.57 -6.58
N ALA A 222 -11.40 -14.13 -7.45
CA ALA A 222 -10.72 -15.40 -7.24
C ALA A 222 -9.30 -15.34 -7.82
N ILE A 223 -8.37 -16.07 -7.20
CA ILE A 223 -7.03 -16.27 -7.74
C ILE A 223 -6.69 -17.75 -7.71
N ASN A 224 -6.17 -18.26 -8.82
CA ASN A 224 -5.67 -19.62 -8.94
C ASN A 224 -4.19 -19.61 -9.29
N PHE A 225 -3.44 -20.59 -8.78
CA PHE A 225 -2.02 -20.75 -9.08
C PHE A 225 -1.80 -22.03 -9.89
N SER A 226 -1.50 -21.89 -11.18
CA SER A 226 -1.30 -23.01 -12.10
C SER A 226 0.20 -23.26 -12.30
N PRO A 227 0.71 -24.50 -12.25
CA PRO A 227 2.14 -24.77 -12.44
C PRO A 227 2.59 -24.38 -13.85
N LEU A 228 3.77 -23.76 -13.97
CA LEU A 228 4.33 -23.34 -15.27
C LEU A 228 5.04 -24.48 -16.02
N ASN A 229 5.38 -25.58 -15.34
CA ASN A 229 6.02 -26.77 -15.90
C ASN A 229 5.58 -28.03 -15.15
N ASP A 230 4.59 -28.76 -15.67
CA ASP A 230 4.35 -30.17 -15.32
C ASP A 230 4.37 -31.01 -16.62
N SER A 231 5.56 -31.28 -17.14
CA SER A 231 5.80 -32.48 -17.95
C SER A 231 6.17 -33.70 -17.08
N THR A 232 6.23 -33.54 -15.75
CA THR A 232 6.51 -34.61 -14.79
C THR A 232 5.77 -34.42 -13.47
N ALA A 233 4.44 -34.60 -13.44
CA ALA A 233 3.72 -34.97 -12.21
C ALA A 233 2.50 -35.87 -12.52
N PRO A 234 2.19 -36.88 -11.69
CA PRO A 234 1.12 -37.84 -11.96
C PRO A 234 -0.26 -37.17 -11.92
N ALA A 235 -1.13 -37.57 -12.84
CA ALA A 235 -2.43 -36.98 -13.17
C ALA A 235 -3.51 -36.97 -12.07
N ASP A 236 -3.21 -37.35 -10.82
CA ASP A 236 -4.22 -37.64 -9.80
C ASP A 236 -4.02 -36.90 -8.47
N LYS A 237 -3.83 -35.57 -8.52
CA LYS A 237 -4.12 -34.74 -7.34
C LYS A 237 -5.19 -33.71 -7.66
N LYS A 238 -6.37 -33.91 -7.05
CA LYS A 238 -7.46 -32.92 -7.05
C LYS A 238 -6.90 -31.55 -6.66
N PRO A 239 -7.30 -30.46 -7.34
CA PRO A 239 -6.91 -29.11 -6.96
C PRO A 239 -7.32 -28.85 -5.51
N TRP A 240 -6.34 -28.52 -4.67
CA TRP A 240 -6.49 -28.35 -3.22
C TRP A 240 -7.21 -27.06 -2.83
N TRP A 241 -7.62 -26.25 -3.81
CA TRP A 241 -8.12 -24.88 -3.64
C TRP A 241 -9.62 -24.69 -3.96
N LYS A 242 -10.39 -25.75 -4.20
CA LYS A 242 -11.85 -25.62 -4.23
C LYS A 242 -12.39 -25.48 -2.80
N VAL A 243 -12.67 -24.25 -2.40
CA VAL A 243 -13.54 -23.94 -1.26
C VAL A 243 -14.91 -23.54 -1.85
N TRP A 244 -15.97 -24.23 -1.39
CA TRP A 244 -17.36 -23.85 -1.66
C TRP A 244 -17.81 -22.79 -0.67
#